data_AF-A0A9D3XN91-F1
#
_entry.id   AF-A0A9D3XN91-F1
#
_cell.length_a   1.000
_cell.length_b   1.000
_cell.length_c   1.000
_cell.angle_alpha   90.00
_cell.angle_beta   90.00
_cell.angle_gamma   90.00
#
_symmetry.space_group_name_H-M   'P 1'
#
loop_
_entity.id
_entity.type
_entity.pdbx_description
1 polymer ?
#
loop_
_entity_poly.entity_id
_entity_poly.type
_entity_poly.pdbx_seq_one_letter_code
_entity_poly.pdbx_strand_id
1 'polypeptide(L)'
;MPDTGKSCLHNGFLDFPSHCSTSPSTGLYITRSETGRRIRVRFSSAEAGIHRSDDSEGTSTWVDLVTDTAMAMRGPRPLLLLPLVLLIACLALAIGQSCVTQNRLFIKHHVNNPRTPAPNPRAYCSMMMRRRGIYGKLINTFIHASIPSINNVCFGGGTPFPSGLRWSNRSFAITACRYNSLTRSYTGTYLSSRIVIRCCQGRPVYYEERILLPPRI
;
A
#
# COMPACT_ATOMS: atom_id res chain seq x y z
N MET A 1 -33.18 -24.82 21.90
CA MET A 1 -31.71 -24.90 21.76
C MET A 1 -31.26 -23.69 20.95
N PRO A 2 -30.43 -22.82 21.51
CA PRO A 2 -30.04 -21.57 20.89
C PRO A 2 -28.76 -21.77 20.07
N ASP A 3 -28.74 -21.31 18.83
CA ASP A 3 -27.50 -21.09 18.10
C ASP A 3 -27.35 -19.58 17.88
N THR A 4 -26.98 -18.91 18.97
CA THR A 4 -26.48 -17.55 18.95
C THR A 4 -25.04 -17.60 18.42
N GLY A 5 -24.85 -17.09 17.21
CA GLY A 5 -23.53 -16.87 16.62
C GLY A 5 -22.62 -16.12 17.59
N LYS A 6 -21.54 -16.78 18.01
CA LYS A 6 -20.40 -16.14 18.68
C LYS A 6 -19.40 -15.73 17.60
N SER A 7 -19.24 -14.42 17.45
CA SER A 7 -18.16 -13.81 16.68
C SER A 7 -16.81 -14.10 17.34
N CYS A 8 -15.83 -14.53 16.55
CA CYS A 8 -14.42 -14.41 16.91
C CYS A 8 -13.95 -13.01 16.50
N LEU A 9 -13.66 -12.16 17.48
CA LEU A 9 -13.06 -10.84 17.27
C LEU A 9 -11.61 -10.89 17.77
N HIS A 10 -10.63 -10.71 16.88
CA HIS A 10 -9.37 -10.10 17.24
C HIS A 10 -8.66 -9.51 16.02
N ASN A 11 -8.02 -8.35 16.21
CA ASN A 11 -7.22 -7.61 15.23
C ASN A 11 -6.31 -8.52 14.39
N GLY A 12 -6.84 -8.95 13.23
CA GLY A 12 -6.10 -8.73 12.01
C GLY A 12 -6.28 -9.75 10.90
N PHE A 13 -6.72 -10.99 11.14
CA PHE A 13 -7.05 -11.93 10.06
C PHE A 13 -7.79 -13.18 10.59
N LEU A 14 -8.92 -13.52 9.97
CA LEU A 14 -9.61 -14.80 10.14
C LEU A 14 -9.46 -15.56 8.82
N ASP A 15 -8.69 -16.65 8.83
CA ASP A 15 -8.76 -17.70 7.82
C ASP A 15 -9.27 -18.99 8.49
N PHE A 16 -10.24 -19.64 7.85
CA PHE A 16 -10.74 -20.98 8.15
C PHE A 16 -10.69 -21.79 6.83
N PRO A 17 -10.75 -23.14 6.84
CA PRO A 17 -10.43 -24.08 7.92
C PRO A 17 -9.62 -25.29 7.42
N SER A 18 -8.62 -25.74 8.17
CA SER A 18 -8.34 -27.17 8.27
C SER A 18 -7.50 -27.44 9.51
N HIS A 19 -8.15 -28.04 10.51
CA HIS A 19 -7.62 -28.51 11.80
C HIS A 19 -7.44 -27.46 12.91
N CYS A 20 -8.55 -27.00 13.49
CA CYS A 20 -8.55 -26.65 14.92
C CYS A 20 -8.85 -27.91 15.74
N SER A 21 -7.85 -28.46 16.41
CA SER A 21 -8.05 -29.34 17.57
C SER A 21 -7.58 -28.62 18.81
N THR A 22 -8.53 -28.29 19.69
CA THR A 22 -8.27 -27.80 21.03
C THR A 22 -8.13 -28.99 21.99
N SER A 23 -6.98 -29.12 22.64
CA SER A 23 -6.84 -29.91 23.86
C SER A 23 -6.13 -29.06 24.92
N PRO A 24 -6.72 -28.86 26.12
CA PRO A 24 -6.19 -27.94 27.13
C PRO A 24 -5.29 -28.71 28.10
N SER A 25 -4.01 -28.87 27.79
CA SER A 25 -3.02 -29.31 28.80
C SER A 25 -1.54 -29.21 28.42
N THR A 26 -1.18 -28.80 27.20
CA THR A 26 0.23 -28.83 26.77
C THR A 26 0.68 -27.44 26.33
N GLY A 27 1.66 -26.86 27.05
CA GLY A 27 2.19 -25.53 26.77
C GLY A 27 2.69 -25.33 25.34
N LEU A 28 2.66 -24.09 24.86
CA LEU A 28 3.06 -23.71 23.51
C LEU A 28 4.59 -23.65 23.38
N TYR A 29 5.13 -24.27 22.32
CA TYR A 29 6.54 -24.21 21.95
C TYR A 29 6.69 -23.46 20.63
N ILE A 30 7.63 -22.52 20.56
CA ILE A 30 8.02 -21.87 19.29
C ILE A 30 9.38 -22.46 18.88
N THR A 31 9.43 -23.06 17.69
CA THR A 31 10.68 -23.53 17.08
C THR A 31 11.13 -22.53 16.03
N ARG A 32 12.31 -21.92 16.22
CA ARG A 32 12.98 -21.16 15.17
C ARG A 32 13.96 -22.10 14.45
N SER A 33 13.66 -22.39 13.19
CA SER A 33 14.65 -22.84 12.18
C SER A 33 15.70 -21.72 12.08
N GLU A 34 16.97 -21.86 12.49
CA GLU A 34 18.01 -22.71 11.91
C GLU A 34 19.01 -23.28 12.96
N THR A 35 18.70 -23.27 14.26
CA THR A 35 19.64 -23.74 15.30
C THR A 35 19.06 -24.77 16.29
N GLY A 36 17.90 -25.36 16.00
CA GLY A 36 17.34 -26.49 16.76
C GLY A 36 16.98 -26.22 18.23
N ARG A 37 17.03 -24.97 18.71
CA ARG A 37 16.64 -24.63 20.09
C ARG A 37 15.13 -24.49 20.23
N ARG A 38 14.53 -25.29 21.10
CA ARG A 38 13.13 -25.14 21.55
C ARG A 38 13.06 -24.14 22.71
N ILE A 39 12.25 -23.10 22.55
CA ILE A 39 11.92 -22.16 23.64
C ILE A 39 10.53 -22.54 24.17
N ARG A 40 10.45 -22.81 25.48
CA ARG A 40 9.19 -23.06 26.19
C ARG A 40 8.65 -21.71 26.66
N VAL A 41 7.44 -21.34 26.23
CA VAL A 41 6.77 -20.11 26.69
C VAL A 41 5.65 -20.51 27.64
N ARG A 42 5.72 -20.03 28.88
CA ARG A 42 4.66 -20.20 29.89
C ARG A 42 3.92 -18.87 30.01
N PHE A 43 2.62 -18.86 29.74
CA PHE A 43 1.79 -17.71 30.02
C PHE A 43 1.17 -17.90 31.40
N SER A 44 1.67 -17.17 32.39
CA SER A 44 1.03 -17.02 33.70
C SER A 44 0.39 -15.63 33.74
N SER A 45 -0.92 -15.56 33.95
CA SER A 45 -1.70 -14.32 33.96
C SER A 45 -1.57 -13.52 35.26
N ALA A 46 -0.36 -13.46 35.82
CA ALA A 46 -0.05 -12.63 36.96
C ALA A 46 1.43 -12.21 36.87
N GLU A 47 1.63 -10.91 36.69
CA GLU A 47 2.86 -10.14 36.97
C GLU A 47 4.14 -10.54 36.21
N ALA A 48 4.61 -9.64 35.34
CA ALA A 48 5.92 -9.74 34.70
C ALA A 48 7.00 -9.14 35.63
N GLY A 49 7.49 -9.94 36.57
CA GLY A 49 8.75 -9.71 37.27
C GLY A 49 9.83 -10.65 36.73
N ILE A 50 11.03 -10.12 36.44
CA ILE A 50 12.21 -10.94 36.11
C ILE A 50 12.96 -11.18 37.43
N HIS A 51 12.83 -12.37 38.01
CA HIS A 51 13.67 -12.81 39.12
C HIS A 51 14.92 -13.50 38.57
N ARG A 52 16.09 -12.94 38.90
CA ARG A 52 17.39 -13.58 38.69
C ARG A 52 17.79 -14.24 39.99
N SER A 53 17.87 -15.57 39.98
CA SER A 53 18.41 -16.38 41.07
C SER A 53 19.89 -16.60 40.77
N ASP A 54 20.77 -15.90 41.48
CA ASP A 54 22.18 -16.24 41.53
C ASP A 54 22.48 -16.62 43.00
N ASP A 55 22.59 -17.93 43.24
CA ASP A 55 23.23 -18.48 44.44
C ASP A 55 24.73 -18.34 44.27
N SER A 56 25.41 -17.66 45.20
CA SER A 56 26.79 -17.96 45.59
C SER A 56 27.17 -17.20 46.85
N GLU A 57 27.19 -17.96 47.93
CA GLU A 57 27.94 -17.80 49.17
C GLU A 57 29.41 -17.42 48.89
N GLY A 58 30.00 -16.50 49.67
CA GLY A 58 31.44 -16.24 49.61
C GLY A 58 31.91 -14.87 50.07
N THR A 59 32.27 -14.78 51.35
CA THR A 59 32.90 -13.64 52.02
C THR A 59 34.37 -13.40 51.64
N SER A 60 34.74 -12.10 51.64
CA SER A 60 36.08 -11.46 51.72
C SER A 60 36.99 -11.61 50.49
N THR A 61 37.48 -10.53 49.89
CA THR A 61 38.56 -9.68 50.44
C THR A 61 38.64 -8.36 49.65
N TRP A 62 39.04 -7.28 50.31
CA TRP A 62 39.36 -6.00 49.66
C TRP A 62 40.75 -6.03 49.04
N VAL A 63 40.90 -5.50 47.81
CA VAL A 63 42.18 -4.97 47.30
C VAL A 63 41.92 -3.74 46.44
N ASP A 64 42.43 -2.61 46.95
CA ASP A 64 42.96 -1.39 46.34
C ASP A 64 42.28 -0.70 45.14
N LEU A 65 41.76 0.49 45.48
CA LEU A 65 41.61 1.68 44.65
C LEU A 65 42.96 2.04 44.01
N VAL A 66 43.09 1.84 42.70
CA VAL A 66 43.85 2.62 41.70
C VAL A 66 44.06 1.73 40.49
N THR A 67 43.24 1.92 39.46
CA THR A 67 43.71 2.17 38.10
C THR A 67 42.51 2.43 37.20
N ASP A 68 42.47 3.66 36.72
CA ASP A 68 41.77 4.06 35.50
C ASP A 68 41.93 2.98 34.42
N THR A 69 40.86 2.28 34.12
CA THR A 69 40.62 1.80 32.77
C THR A 69 39.27 2.33 32.34
N ALA A 70 39.27 3.61 31.95
CA ALA A 70 38.32 4.14 31.01
C ALA A 70 38.37 3.29 29.74
N MET A 71 37.62 2.18 29.73
CA MET A 71 37.06 1.65 28.51
C MET A 71 36.09 2.74 28.02
N ALA A 72 36.64 3.69 27.29
CA ALA A 72 35.88 4.51 26.39
C ALA A 72 35.10 3.53 25.52
N MET A 73 33.82 3.35 25.82
CA MET A 73 32.85 2.97 24.80
C MET A 73 32.94 4.07 23.77
N ARG A 74 33.83 3.89 22.78
CA ARG A 74 33.62 4.44 21.45
C ARG A 74 32.39 3.73 20.92
N GLY A 75 31.23 4.18 21.42
CA GLY A 75 29.94 3.82 20.86
C GLY A 75 29.98 4.09 19.37
N PRO A 76 29.25 3.32 18.55
CA PRO A 76 29.21 3.52 17.12
C PRO A 76 28.91 4.99 16.85
N ARG A 77 29.84 5.65 16.15
CA ARG A 77 29.88 7.11 15.97
C ARG A 77 28.49 7.62 15.54
N PRO A 78 27.78 8.45 16.33
CA PRO A 78 26.48 9.00 15.95
C PRO A 78 26.55 9.90 14.69
N LEU A 79 27.77 10.27 14.29
CA LEU A 79 28.09 11.02 13.07
C LEU A 79 27.79 10.27 11.75
N LEU A 80 27.67 8.94 11.75
CA LEU A 80 27.25 8.18 10.56
C LEU A 80 25.74 7.90 10.51
N LEU A 81 25.07 7.94 11.66
CA LEU A 81 23.62 7.74 11.73
C LEU A 81 22.86 8.94 11.19
N LEU A 82 23.29 10.16 11.52
CA LEU A 82 22.67 11.39 11.03
C LEU A 82 22.65 11.51 9.49
N PRO A 83 23.77 11.35 8.76
CA PRO A 83 23.75 11.42 7.29
C PRO A 83 22.96 10.26 6.67
N LEU A 84 22.94 9.07 7.29
CA LEU A 84 22.12 7.96 6.81
C LEU A 84 20.62 8.23 6.99
N VAL A 85 20.21 8.78 8.14
CA VAL A 85 18.82 9.20 8.39
C VAL A 85 18.41 10.32 7.43
N LEU A 86 19.27 11.31 7.19
CA LEU A 86 19.02 12.37 6.22
C LEU A 86 18.91 11.82 4.79
N LEU A 87 19.77 10.87 4.41
CA LEU A 87 19.70 10.20 3.10
C LEU A 87 18.37 9.48 2.93
N ILE A 88 17.95 8.67 3.91
CA ILE A 88 16.68 7.94 3.89
C ILE A 88 15.50 8.94 3.80
N ALA A 89 15.53 10.02 4.57
CA ALA A 89 14.51 11.06 4.52
C ALA A 89 14.44 11.73 3.13
N CYS A 90 15.59 12.08 2.55
CA CYS A 90 15.68 12.65 1.21
C CYS A 90 15.14 11.70 0.12
N LEU A 91 15.46 10.41 0.20
CA LEU A 91 14.92 9.41 -0.72
C LEU A 91 13.41 9.27 -0.57
N ALA A 92 12.90 9.20 0.66
CA ALA A 92 11.47 9.12 0.93
C ALA A 92 10.72 10.35 0.39
N LEU A 93 11.28 11.54 0.57
CA LEU A 93 10.73 12.80 0.04
C LEU A 93 10.75 12.82 -1.50
N ALA A 94 11.84 12.41 -2.14
CA ALA A 94 11.95 12.37 -3.59
C ALA A 94 10.93 11.42 -4.23
N ILE A 95 10.77 10.22 -3.65
CA ILE A 95 9.77 9.24 -4.10
C ILE A 95 8.36 9.79 -3.91
N GLY A 96 8.05 10.37 -2.74
CA GLY A 96 6.75 10.99 -2.47
C GLY A 96 6.39 12.11 -3.46
N GLN A 97 7.35 12.98 -3.77
CA GLN A 97 7.16 14.09 -4.71
C GLN A 97 6.81 13.60 -6.13
N SER A 98 7.40 12.49 -6.54
CA SER A 98 7.08 11.86 -7.84
C SER A 98 5.63 11.37 -7.88
N CYS A 99 5.15 10.73 -6.82
CA CYS A 99 3.81 10.16 -6.76
C CYS A 99 2.72 11.24 -6.66
N VAL A 100 2.97 12.31 -5.91
CA VAL A 100 2.08 13.48 -5.86
C VAL A 100 1.96 14.12 -7.24
N THR A 101 3.08 14.32 -7.94
CA THR A 101 3.10 14.93 -9.27
C THR A 101 2.36 14.06 -10.28
N GLN A 102 2.64 12.76 -10.31
CA GLN A 102 1.94 11.83 -11.21
C GLN A 102 0.45 11.73 -10.89
N ASN A 103 0.06 11.74 -9.62
CA ASN A 103 -1.36 11.76 -9.24
C ASN A 103 -2.06 13.03 -9.73
N ARG A 104 -1.43 14.20 -9.59
CA ARG A 104 -1.98 15.46 -10.15
C ARG A 104 -2.19 15.36 -11.65
N LEU A 105 -1.24 14.78 -12.39
CA LEU A 105 -1.37 14.56 -13.83
C LEU A 105 -2.48 13.54 -14.14
N PHE A 106 -2.60 12.46 -13.38
CA PHE A 106 -3.69 11.50 -13.51
C PHE A 106 -5.05 12.19 -13.36
N ILE A 107 -5.25 12.96 -12.29
CA ILE A 107 -6.51 13.68 -12.06
C ILE A 107 -6.79 14.69 -13.18
N LYS A 108 -5.77 15.46 -13.57
CA LYS A 108 -5.87 16.44 -14.67
C LYS A 108 -6.25 15.79 -15.99
N HIS A 109 -5.71 14.62 -16.34
CA HIS A 109 -5.94 14.01 -17.65
C HIS A 109 -7.11 13.04 -17.69
N HIS A 110 -7.44 12.41 -16.57
CA HIS A 110 -8.37 11.28 -16.55
C HIS A 110 -9.59 11.46 -15.66
N VAL A 111 -9.75 12.54 -14.90
CA VAL A 111 -10.94 12.72 -14.04
C VAL A 111 -11.75 13.94 -14.46
N ASN A 112 -13.05 13.76 -14.72
CA ASN A 112 -14.02 14.84 -14.89
C ASN A 112 -15.33 14.49 -14.19
N ASN A 113 -15.45 14.91 -12.92
CA ASN A 113 -16.60 14.66 -12.10
C ASN A 113 -17.04 15.94 -11.36
N PRO A 114 -18.30 16.40 -11.50
CA PRO A 114 -19.32 15.84 -12.40
C PRO A 114 -18.91 15.95 -13.87
N ARG A 115 -19.52 15.11 -14.72
CA ARG A 115 -19.27 15.16 -16.16
C ARG A 115 -19.69 16.52 -16.71
N THR A 116 -18.79 17.20 -17.39
CA THR A 116 -19.11 18.48 -18.04
C THR A 116 -20.18 18.26 -19.12
N PRO A 117 -21.26 19.04 -19.14
CA PRO A 117 -22.26 18.96 -20.21
C PRO A 117 -21.64 19.27 -21.58
N ALA A 118 -22.10 18.54 -22.59
CA ALA A 118 -21.75 18.77 -23.99
C ALA A 118 -22.84 18.16 -24.90
N PRO A 119 -23.07 18.71 -26.10
CA PRO A 119 -24.12 18.24 -27.00
C PRO A 119 -24.01 16.76 -27.40
N ASN A 120 -22.78 16.25 -27.54
CA ASN A 120 -22.50 14.86 -27.86
C ASN A 120 -21.08 14.47 -27.39
N PRO A 121 -20.73 13.17 -27.36
CA PRO A 121 -19.41 12.71 -26.92
C PRO A 121 -18.23 13.28 -27.74
N ARG A 122 -18.41 13.55 -29.05
CA ARG A 122 -17.38 14.17 -29.90
C ARG A 122 -17.07 15.60 -29.47
N ALA A 123 -18.11 16.41 -29.23
CA ALA A 123 -17.99 17.76 -28.71
C ALA A 123 -17.36 17.75 -27.30
N TYR A 124 -17.78 16.82 -26.44
CA TYR A 124 -17.18 16.61 -25.13
C TYR A 124 -15.67 16.36 -25.24
N CYS A 125 -15.24 15.39 -26.05
CA CYS A 125 -13.83 15.05 -26.21
C CYS A 125 -13.01 16.22 -26.76
N SER A 126 -13.50 16.88 -27.82
CA SER A 126 -12.81 18.03 -28.41
C SER A 126 -12.62 19.16 -27.40
N MET A 127 -13.65 19.47 -26.62
CA MET A 127 -13.60 20.48 -25.57
C MET A 127 -12.66 20.07 -24.44
N MET A 128 -12.83 18.86 -23.89
CA MET A 128 -12.11 18.43 -22.69
C MET A 128 -10.63 18.21 -22.96
N MET A 129 -10.27 17.65 -24.11
CA MET A 129 -8.85 17.46 -24.48
C MET A 129 -8.13 18.81 -24.60
N ARG A 130 -8.79 19.87 -25.12
CA ARG A 130 -8.25 21.24 -25.11
C ARG A 130 -8.15 21.80 -23.70
N ARG A 131 -9.23 21.75 -22.91
CA ARG A 131 -9.26 22.26 -21.53
C ARG A 131 -8.21 21.62 -20.63
N ARG A 132 -7.84 20.36 -20.88
CA ARG A 132 -6.80 19.65 -20.14
C ARG A 132 -5.40 19.81 -20.75
N GLY A 133 -5.25 20.54 -21.86
CA GLY A 133 -3.96 20.79 -22.51
C GLY A 133 -3.33 19.54 -23.14
N ILE A 134 -4.15 18.59 -23.59
CA ILE A 134 -3.72 17.31 -24.19
C ILE A 134 -4.37 17.05 -25.56
N TYR A 135 -4.75 18.11 -26.27
CA TYR A 135 -5.30 17.99 -27.62
C TYR A 135 -4.29 17.34 -28.57
N GLY A 136 -4.75 16.40 -29.39
CA GLY A 136 -3.91 15.60 -30.27
C GLY A 136 -3.42 14.30 -29.65
N LYS A 137 -3.56 14.09 -28.32
CA LYS A 137 -3.31 12.77 -27.71
C LYS A 137 -4.26 11.73 -28.33
N LEU A 138 -3.68 10.64 -28.85
CA LEU A 138 -4.37 9.62 -29.64
C LEU A 138 -5.56 8.99 -28.92
N ILE A 139 -5.36 8.60 -27.66
CA ILE A 139 -6.38 7.97 -26.83
C ILE A 139 -6.33 8.61 -25.43
N ASN A 140 -7.50 8.92 -24.88
CA ASN A 140 -7.62 9.35 -23.49
C ASN A 140 -9.00 9.02 -22.93
N THR A 141 -9.05 8.46 -21.74
CA THR A 141 -10.33 8.21 -21.04
C THR A 141 -10.54 9.18 -19.88
N PHE A 142 -11.74 9.77 -19.79
CA PHE A 142 -12.21 10.54 -18.66
C PHE A 142 -13.17 9.73 -17.79
N ILE A 143 -12.87 9.64 -16.50
CA ILE A 143 -13.67 8.97 -15.47
C ILE A 143 -14.62 9.98 -14.84
N HIS A 144 -15.89 9.61 -14.73
CA HIS A 144 -16.95 10.40 -14.12
C HIS A 144 -17.31 9.83 -12.74
N ALA A 145 -16.36 9.93 -11.81
CA ALA A 145 -16.55 9.53 -10.42
C ALA A 145 -15.73 10.40 -9.48
N SER A 146 -16.10 10.37 -8.20
CA SER A 146 -15.39 11.11 -7.16
C SER A 146 -13.97 10.57 -6.95
N ILE A 147 -13.04 11.46 -6.60
CA ILE A 147 -11.65 11.10 -6.32
C ILE A 147 -11.55 10.00 -5.24
N PRO A 148 -12.29 10.05 -4.12
CA PRO A 148 -12.28 8.96 -3.13
C PRO A 148 -12.69 7.61 -3.72
N SER A 149 -13.70 7.61 -4.61
CA SER A 149 -14.15 6.38 -5.28
C SER A 149 -13.08 5.80 -6.21
N ILE A 150 -12.30 6.64 -6.88
CA ILE A 150 -11.20 6.19 -7.75
C ILE A 150 -10.01 5.73 -6.90
N ASN A 151 -9.66 6.45 -5.84
CA ASN A 151 -8.61 6.07 -4.91
C ASN A 151 -8.87 4.70 -4.27
N ASN A 152 -10.14 4.34 -4.01
CA ASN A 152 -10.48 3.03 -3.46
C ASN A 152 -10.00 1.86 -4.34
N VAL A 153 -9.82 2.06 -5.64
CA VAL A 153 -9.25 1.05 -6.55
C VAL A 153 -7.80 0.69 -6.16
N CYS A 154 -7.07 1.62 -5.55
CA CYS A 154 -5.73 1.38 -5.01
C CYS A 154 -5.70 0.55 -3.72
N PHE A 155 -6.86 0.32 -3.11
CA PHE A 155 -7.05 -0.45 -1.88
C PHE A 155 -7.96 -1.66 -2.17
N GLY A 156 -9.01 -1.87 -1.36
CA GLY A 156 -9.93 -2.99 -1.51
C GLY A 156 -10.88 -2.89 -2.71
N GLY A 157 -10.97 -1.72 -3.36
CA GLY A 157 -11.81 -1.51 -4.55
C GLY A 157 -11.22 -2.04 -5.86
N GLY A 158 -10.03 -2.63 -5.85
CA GLY A 158 -9.39 -3.19 -7.04
C GLY A 158 -8.54 -4.43 -6.77
N THR A 159 -8.62 -5.39 -7.68
CA THR A 159 -7.81 -6.62 -7.66
C THR A 159 -6.43 -6.37 -8.29
N PRO A 160 -5.37 -7.04 -7.80
CA PRO A 160 -4.08 -7.02 -8.48
C PRO A 160 -4.22 -7.44 -9.95
N PHE A 161 -3.52 -6.73 -10.84
CA PHE A 161 -3.45 -7.01 -12.27
C PHE A 161 -1.97 -7.01 -12.69
N PRO A 162 -1.56 -7.79 -13.72
CA PRO A 162 -0.17 -7.88 -14.14
C PRO A 162 0.52 -6.52 -14.31
N SER A 163 1.85 -6.50 -14.12
CA SER A 163 2.70 -5.30 -14.27
C SER A 163 2.42 -4.18 -13.25
N GLY A 164 2.06 -4.58 -12.02
CA GLY A 164 1.83 -3.65 -10.90
C GLY A 164 0.59 -2.76 -11.10
N LEU A 165 -0.36 -3.21 -11.90
CA LEU A 165 -1.63 -2.53 -12.14
C LEU A 165 -2.70 -3.04 -11.17
N ARG A 166 -3.81 -2.32 -11.09
CA ARG A 166 -5.01 -2.70 -10.36
C ARG A 166 -6.22 -2.60 -11.27
N TRP A 167 -7.03 -3.64 -11.29
CA TRP A 167 -8.27 -3.68 -12.04
C TRP A 167 -9.43 -3.37 -11.10
N SER A 168 -10.23 -2.35 -11.38
CA SER A 168 -11.32 -1.96 -10.50
C SER A 168 -12.36 -3.06 -10.37
N ASN A 169 -12.91 -3.31 -9.17
CA ASN A 169 -13.92 -4.35 -8.97
C ASN A 169 -15.30 -3.95 -9.53
N ARG A 170 -15.59 -2.65 -9.50
CA ARG A 170 -16.80 -2.04 -10.06
C ARG A 170 -16.51 -1.32 -11.37
N SER A 171 -17.56 -1.11 -12.14
CA SER A 171 -17.55 -0.24 -13.31
C SER A 171 -17.67 1.24 -12.91
N PHE A 172 -17.14 2.09 -13.78
CA PHE A 172 -17.24 3.54 -13.72
C PHE A 172 -17.88 4.07 -15.00
N ALA A 173 -18.68 5.11 -14.88
CA ALA A 173 -19.06 5.91 -16.05
C ALA A 173 -17.81 6.60 -16.60
N ILE A 174 -17.54 6.41 -17.89
CA ILE A 174 -16.38 6.95 -18.58
C ILE A 174 -16.77 7.57 -19.92
N THR A 175 -16.01 8.57 -20.35
CA THR A 175 -15.98 9.00 -21.75
C THR A 175 -14.60 8.75 -22.32
N ALA A 176 -14.53 7.88 -23.31
CA ALA A 176 -13.31 7.46 -23.95
C ALA A 176 -13.14 8.23 -25.28
N CYS A 177 -12.02 8.92 -25.45
CA CYS A 177 -11.76 9.84 -26.56
C CYS A 177 -10.67 9.28 -27.48
N ARG A 178 -10.94 9.29 -28.79
CA ARG A 178 -9.97 8.86 -29.81
C ARG A 178 -9.74 9.97 -30.82
N TYR A 179 -8.48 10.38 -31.00
CA TYR A 179 -8.09 11.39 -31.97
C TYR A 179 -7.89 10.74 -33.34
N ASN A 180 -8.44 11.35 -34.37
CA ASN A 180 -8.15 11.03 -35.76
C ASN A 180 -7.21 12.10 -36.31
N SER A 181 -5.95 11.72 -36.57
CA SER A 181 -4.93 12.64 -37.07
C SER A 181 -5.21 13.15 -38.49
N LEU A 182 -5.90 12.36 -39.33
CA LEU A 182 -6.25 12.75 -40.70
C LEU A 182 -7.31 13.85 -40.71
N THR A 183 -8.37 13.70 -39.91
CA THR A 183 -9.44 14.70 -39.82
C THR A 183 -9.21 15.74 -38.74
N ARG A 184 -8.08 15.65 -38.01
CA ARG A 184 -7.69 16.48 -36.87
C ARG A 184 -8.80 16.67 -35.84
N SER A 185 -9.61 15.63 -35.63
CA SER A 185 -10.81 15.69 -34.80
C SER A 185 -10.94 14.48 -33.88
N TYR A 186 -11.72 14.62 -32.80
CA TYR A 186 -11.99 13.54 -31.87
C TYR A 186 -13.28 12.79 -32.22
N THR A 187 -13.30 11.49 -31.96
CA THR A 187 -14.52 10.75 -31.63
C THR A 187 -14.59 10.53 -30.12
N GLY A 188 -15.79 10.25 -29.62
CA GLY A 188 -16.02 9.98 -28.20
C GLY A 188 -17.04 8.88 -27.99
N THR A 189 -16.80 8.03 -27.01
CA THR A 189 -17.72 6.96 -26.60
C THR A 189 -18.01 7.10 -25.11
N TYR A 190 -19.27 7.25 -24.74
CA TYR A 190 -19.71 7.24 -23.35
C TYR A 190 -20.21 5.84 -22.97
N LEU A 191 -19.65 5.25 -21.92
CA LEU A 191 -19.98 3.89 -21.49
C LEU A 191 -19.72 3.70 -19.99
N SER A 192 -20.23 2.60 -19.44
CA SER A 192 -19.85 2.11 -18.12
C SER A 192 -18.84 0.97 -18.27
N SER A 193 -17.65 1.10 -17.71
CA SER A 193 -16.60 0.08 -17.82
C SER A 193 -15.71 0.03 -16.59
N ARG A 194 -15.10 -1.14 -16.36
CA ARG A 194 -14.05 -1.31 -15.34
C ARG A 194 -12.76 -0.65 -15.84
N ILE A 195 -12.00 -0.06 -14.94
CA ILE A 195 -10.75 0.66 -15.27
C ILE A 195 -9.54 -0.11 -14.77
N VAL A 196 -8.40 0.09 -15.44
CA VAL A 196 -7.12 -0.45 -15.01
C VAL A 196 -6.17 0.71 -14.76
N ILE A 197 -5.59 0.77 -13.56
CA ILE A 197 -4.75 1.89 -13.13
C ILE A 197 -3.48 1.39 -12.44
N ARG A 198 -2.44 2.21 -12.41
CA ARG A 198 -1.32 2.01 -11.48
C ARG A 198 -1.49 2.91 -10.26
N CYS A 199 -1.06 2.43 -9.11
CA CYS A 199 -1.12 3.15 -7.86
C CYS A 199 0.27 3.42 -7.30
N CYS A 200 0.46 4.58 -6.68
CA CYS A 200 1.57 4.86 -5.79
C CYS A 200 1.03 5.44 -4.49
N GLN A 201 1.45 4.90 -3.34
CA GLN A 201 1.04 5.38 -2.01
C GLN A 201 -0.50 5.56 -1.88
N GLY A 202 -1.26 4.59 -2.39
CA GLY A 202 -2.73 4.61 -2.32
C GLY A 202 -3.43 5.59 -3.29
N ARG A 203 -2.69 6.21 -4.22
CA ARG A 203 -3.23 7.17 -5.19
C ARG A 203 -3.01 6.70 -6.63
N PRO A 204 -3.96 6.93 -7.54
CA PRO A 204 -3.81 6.59 -8.95
C PRO A 204 -2.77 7.50 -9.61
N VAL A 205 -1.83 6.93 -10.35
CA VAL A 205 -0.75 7.68 -11.02
C VAL A 205 -0.68 7.45 -12.53
N TYR A 206 -1.31 6.38 -13.02
CA TYR A 206 -1.34 6.04 -14.44
C TYR A 206 -2.65 5.31 -14.79
N TYR A 207 -3.16 5.57 -16.00
CA TYR A 207 -4.36 4.93 -16.55
C TYR A 207 -3.97 4.07 -17.75
N GLU A 208 -4.42 2.82 -17.75
CA GLU A 208 -4.17 1.88 -18.85
C GLU A 208 -5.33 1.93 -19.86
N GLU A 209 -5.08 2.45 -21.06
CA GLU A 209 -6.10 2.75 -22.10
C GLU A 209 -6.64 1.51 -22.86
N ARG A 210 -6.65 0.33 -22.23
CA ARG A 210 -7.03 -0.94 -22.86
C ARG A 210 -8.47 -1.02 -23.38
N ILE A 211 -9.36 -0.19 -22.84
CA ILE A 211 -10.80 -0.22 -23.15
C ILE A 211 -11.09 0.22 -24.60
N LEU A 212 -10.13 0.84 -25.29
CA LEU A 212 -10.30 1.37 -26.65
C LEU A 212 -9.51 0.62 -27.73
N LEU A 213 -8.84 -0.48 -27.39
CA LEU A 213 -8.20 -1.33 -28.39
C LEU A 213 -9.09 -2.56 -28.63
N PRO A 214 -9.46 -2.89 -29.88
CA PRO A 214 -9.86 -4.26 -30.16
C PRO A 214 -8.72 -5.19 -29.71
N PRO A 215 -9.01 -6.44 -29.29
CA PRO A 215 -7.97 -7.39 -28.93
C PRO A 215 -6.96 -7.43 -30.08
N ARG A 216 -5.66 -7.29 -29.76
CA ARG A 216 -4.60 -7.60 -30.73
C ARG A 216 -4.70 -9.11 -30.93
N ILE A 217 -5.31 -9.51 -32.04
CA ILE A 217 -5.24 -10.85 -32.60
C ILE A 217 -3.89 -10.96 -33.31
#